data_AF-A0A397T2P4-F1
#
_entry.id   AF-A0A397T2P4-F1
#
_cell.length_a   1.000
_cell.length_b   1.000
_cell.length_c   1.000
_cell.angle_alpha   90.00
_cell.angle_beta   90.00
_cell.angle_gamma   90.00
#
_symmetry.space_group_name_H-M   'P 1'
#
loop_
_entity.id
_entity.type
_entity.pdbx_description
1 polymer ?
#
loop_
_entity_poly.entity_id
_entity_poly.type
_entity_poly.pdbx_seq_one_letter_code
_entity_poly.pdbx_strand_id
1 'polypeptide(L)'
;MSVFSCIRSLIYPDKNYSKVIQRFQKITTIHNIQSYNIKSTIIQNIMKHNRKFSSFDHDFPQKKIPHSEAQKSFEQYFRQSLKSDAIEDFWQNIENYTHEPGFFSFSGPNSKLAISEPKFINKLISASVAEKRNEGDLVPTIMAKKCCELYENLDKEDKIKFLKILAHDFGVTRDKVFKATDHYIGLSNSNASERAILRAEQILRHAMIPVHNVFFDRINRLPSGPKFLVDMRADLLEYLKEHGHDAFLTSLNESLKEKLASLLVGFLNLKRLTWHSSAASLEKVIQYEAVHAIKDWDDMKRRVGPGRRLFAFFYKDIGHEPLVFIQVALTKEIVNNVQTILEDPNPTKSIPVVEDIHCAIFYSITSQQGLSGIDLGNFLIKRVVRELQNEFPSIKTFSTLSPIPKFKNWLINAINVEGDSMLINDEPEKIKKLGGNLDGNGTETLKEIIKSKDWVRDENCFYELKPILMRLCARYILTEKRRTLALDPVANFHIRNGACVYRLNWLGDISNKGLEESFGIMANYNYILDHIESNNKQYLCDGTIAISNNDPVLVEEAKRTSNIKIIKIIED
;
A
#
# COMPACT_ATOMS: atom_id res chain seq x y z
N MET A 1 32.17 -53.95 -6.19
CA MET A 1 31.76 -53.13 -7.34
C MET A 1 30.53 -52.35 -6.92
N SER A 2 30.60 -51.03 -6.97
CA SER A 2 29.63 -50.11 -6.40
C SER A 2 28.29 -50.15 -7.13
N VAL A 3 27.22 -49.79 -6.42
CA VAL A 3 25.82 -49.60 -6.83
C VAL A 3 25.65 -48.89 -8.19
N PHE A 4 26.65 -48.13 -8.63
CA PHE A 4 26.74 -47.51 -9.96
C PHE A 4 26.93 -48.45 -11.17
N SER A 5 27.26 -49.74 -11.00
CA SER A 5 27.34 -50.67 -12.14
C SER A 5 26.03 -51.47 -12.39
N CYS A 6 25.02 -51.36 -11.52
CA CYS A 6 23.74 -52.06 -11.67
C CYS A 6 22.64 -51.23 -12.37
N ILE A 7 22.79 -49.91 -12.45
CA ILE A 7 21.72 -49.05 -13.02
C ILE A 7 21.92 -48.80 -14.53
N ARG A 8 23.13 -48.99 -15.07
CA ARG A 8 23.43 -48.73 -16.49
C ARG A 8 22.90 -49.79 -17.47
N SER A 9 22.28 -50.86 -16.96
CA SER A 9 21.82 -52.02 -17.75
C SER A 9 20.29 -52.16 -17.84
N LEU A 10 19.53 -51.12 -17.50
CA LEU A 10 18.06 -51.09 -17.62
C LEU A 10 17.54 -50.51 -18.96
N ILE A 11 18.39 -50.30 -19.97
CA ILE A 11 18.03 -49.60 -21.22
C ILE A 11 17.83 -50.50 -22.46
N TYR A 12 18.01 -51.84 -22.38
CA TYR A 12 17.74 -52.70 -23.56
C TYR A 12 16.95 -53.97 -23.23
N PRO A 13 15.84 -54.24 -23.95
CA PRO A 13 15.05 -55.45 -23.77
C PRO A 13 15.59 -56.52 -24.71
N ASP A 14 16.43 -57.43 -24.22
CA ASP A 14 16.44 -58.83 -24.69
C ASP A 14 17.47 -59.70 -23.96
N LYS A 15 17.03 -60.93 -23.63
CA LYS A 15 17.76 -62.14 -23.16
C LYS A 15 17.91 -62.41 -21.65
N ASN A 16 16.99 -63.27 -21.18
CA ASN A 16 17.17 -64.48 -20.35
C ASN A 16 18.00 -64.40 -19.04
N TYR A 17 17.31 -64.25 -17.89
CA TYR A 17 17.90 -64.12 -16.54
C TYR A 17 17.76 -65.37 -15.64
N SER A 18 17.88 -66.59 -16.18
CA SER A 18 17.76 -67.82 -15.36
C SER A 18 18.94 -68.10 -14.42
N LYS A 19 20.10 -67.44 -14.59
CA LYS A 19 21.30 -67.66 -13.74
C LYS A 19 21.46 -66.68 -12.57
N VAL A 20 20.73 -65.56 -12.54
CA VAL A 20 20.86 -64.54 -11.47
C VAL A 20 19.97 -64.87 -10.27
N ILE A 21 18.80 -65.47 -10.52
CA ILE A 21 17.83 -65.83 -9.48
C ILE A 21 18.35 -66.97 -8.57
N GLN A 22 19.15 -67.92 -9.10
CA GLN A 22 19.73 -68.99 -8.29
C GLN A 22 20.77 -68.51 -7.26
N ARG A 23 21.33 -67.31 -7.40
CA ARG A 23 22.31 -66.76 -6.43
C ARG A 23 21.68 -66.01 -5.27
N PHE A 24 20.41 -65.62 -5.37
CA PHE A 24 19.72 -64.86 -4.32
C PHE A 24 18.95 -65.73 -3.31
N GLN A 25 18.74 -67.03 -3.58
CA GLN A 25 17.98 -67.92 -2.69
C GLN A 25 18.79 -68.58 -1.55
N LYS A 26 20.04 -68.16 -1.29
CA LYS A 26 20.89 -68.80 -0.25
C LYS A 26 21.11 -67.99 1.03
N ILE A 27 20.41 -66.87 1.22
CA ILE A 27 20.52 -66.08 2.45
C ILE A 27 19.11 -65.88 3.03
N THR A 28 18.62 -66.91 3.71
CA THR A 28 17.40 -66.87 4.53
C THR A 28 17.75 -67.33 5.93
N THR A 29 17.57 -66.47 6.94
CA THR A 29 17.01 -66.80 8.27
C THR A 29 16.85 -65.46 9.04
N ILE A 30 15.62 -64.93 9.24
CA ILE A 30 14.62 -65.24 10.30
C ILE A 30 15.13 -64.72 11.68
N HIS A 31 14.44 -63.91 12.50
CA HIS A 31 13.00 -63.72 12.76
C HIS A 31 12.68 -62.37 13.46
N ASN A 32 11.39 -62.03 13.47
CA ASN A 32 10.69 -60.96 14.19
C ASN A 32 11.23 -60.59 15.60
N ILE A 33 11.24 -59.29 15.94
CA ILE A 33 10.38 -58.64 16.97
C ILE A 33 10.81 -57.15 17.12
N GLN A 34 9.81 -56.34 17.43
CA GLN A 34 9.73 -54.87 17.44
C GLN A 34 10.62 -54.17 18.49
N SER A 35 10.63 -52.83 18.36
CA SER A 35 10.81 -51.79 19.40
C SER A 35 12.22 -51.32 19.83
N TYR A 36 12.45 -50.03 19.54
CA TYR A 36 13.12 -48.99 20.34
C TYR A 36 14.62 -49.13 20.74
N ASN A 37 15.34 -48.00 20.55
CA ASN A 37 16.62 -47.62 21.19
C ASN A 37 17.95 -48.28 20.75
N ILE A 38 18.36 -48.07 19.49
CA ILE A 38 19.80 -48.14 19.11
C ILE A 38 20.19 -46.95 18.22
N LYS A 39 20.04 -45.72 18.73
CA LYS A 39 20.58 -44.51 18.09
C LYS A 39 21.48 -43.66 18.99
N SER A 40 21.47 -43.83 20.31
CA SER A 40 22.27 -42.98 21.22
C SER A 40 23.70 -43.50 21.45
N THR A 41 23.95 -44.81 21.38
CA THR A 41 25.24 -45.37 21.83
C THR A 41 26.35 -45.35 20.77
N ILE A 42 26.04 -45.31 19.47
CA ILE A 42 27.05 -45.25 18.40
C ILE A 42 27.56 -43.80 18.21
N ILE A 43 26.71 -42.80 18.44
CA ILE A 43 27.01 -41.38 18.21
C ILE A 43 27.90 -40.81 19.34
N GLN A 44 27.76 -41.29 20.58
CA GLN A 44 28.56 -40.81 21.71
C GLN A 44 30.05 -41.23 21.67
N ASN A 45 30.40 -42.32 20.97
CA ASN A 45 31.78 -42.81 20.93
C ASN A 45 32.66 -42.12 19.87
N ILE A 46 32.08 -41.55 18.80
CA ILE A 46 32.85 -40.87 17.74
C ILE A 46 33.13 -39.41 18.14
N MET A 47 32.27 -38.78 18.96
CA MET A 47 32.42 -37.37 19.37
C MET A 47 33.47 -37.11 20.46
N LYS A 48 34.15 -38.15 20.99
CA LYS A 48 35.05 -38.00 22.15
C LYS A 48 36.52 -37.73 21.79
N HIS A 49 36.92 -37.76 20.51
CA HIS A 49 38.36 -37.89 20.18
C HIS A 49 39.01 -36.88 19.22
N ASN A 50 38.39 -35.75 18.87
CA ASN A 50 39.18 -34.67 18.23
C ASN A 50 38.71 -33.28 18.67
N ARG A 51 39.24 -32.82 19.81
CA ARG A 51 39.18 -31.43 20.24
C ARG A 51 40.37 -30.66 19.66
N LYS A 52 40.10 -29.60 18.89
CA LYS A 52 40.49 -28.19 19.18
C LYS A 52 40.25 -27.31 17.93
N PHE A 53 39.76 -26.09 18.18
CA PHE A 53 39.22 -25.03 17.29
C PHE A 53 37.69 -25.07 17.12
N SER A 54 36.87 -24.79 18.14
CA SER A 54 36.55 -23.50 18.81
C SER A 54 35.75 -22.49 17.96
N SER A 55 34.42 -22.51 18.20
CA SER A 55 33.38 -21.45 18.13
C SER A 55 33.01 -20.89 16.74
N PHE A 56 31.79 -21.05 16.19
CA PHE A 56 30.45 -21.27 16.75
C PHE A 56 29.62 -22.23 15.85
N ASP A 57 28.92 -23.18 16.48
CA ASP A 57 27.89 -24.06 15.93
C ASP A 57 26.49 -23.56 16.34
N HIS A 58 25.51 -23.63 15.43
CA HIS A 58 24.23 -24.29 15.68
C HIS A 58 23.55 -24.71 14.35
N ASP A 59 23.14 -25.98 14.30
CA ASP A 59 22.61 -26.76 13.18
C ASP A 59 21.17 -26.46 12.77
N PHE A 60 20.89 -26.49 11.45
CA PHE A 60 19.79 -27.27 10.84
C PHE A 60 20.23 -27.79 9.45
N PRO A 61 19.76 -28.96 8.99
CA PRO A 61 20.48 -29.77 8.01
C PRO A 61 20.15 -29.41 6.56
N GLN A 62 21.16 -29.05 5.78
CA GLN A 62 21.13 -29.22 4.32
C GLN A 62 22.45 -29.85 3.86
N LYS A 63 22.36 -30.92 3.08
CA LYS A 63 23.50 -31.57 2.41
C LYS A 63 24.35 -30.51 1.72
N LYS A 64 25.61 -30.34 2.13
CA LYS A 64 26.58 -29.51 1.40
C LYS A 64 26.96 -30.21 0.09
N ILE A 65 26.49 -29.68 -1.03
CA ILE A 65 27.05 -29.98 -2.36
C ILE A 65 28.43 -29.30 -2.43
N PRO A 66 29.50 -29.97 -2.87
CA PRO A 66 30.82 -29.34 -3.02
C PRO A 66 30.72 -28.09 -3.93
N HIS A 67 31.31 -26.98 -3.48
CA HIS A 67 31.19 -25.65 -4.11
C HIS A 67 31.59 -25.63 -5.60
N SER A 68 32.41 -26.59 -6.05
CA SER A 68 32.88 -26.75 -7.43
C SER A 68 31.92 -27.53 -8.34
N GLU A 69 31.07 -28.39 -7.80
CA GLU A 69 30.06 -29.15 -8.55
C GLU A 69 28.79 -28.34 -8.75
N ALA A 70 28.37 -27.56 -7.74
CA ALA A 70 27.23 -26.65 -7.84
C ALA A 70 27.44 -25.58 -8.93
N GLN A 71 28.68 -25.06 -9.03
CA GLN A 71 29.04 -24.03 -10.00
C GLN A 71 29.07 -24.58 -11.44
N LYS A 72 29.51 -25.84 -11.64
CA LYS A 72 29.52 -26.52 -12.94
C LYS A 72 28.12 -26.94 -13.40
N SER A 73 27.27 -27.44 -12.49
CA SER A 73 25.87 -27.76 -12.82
C SER A 73 25.09 -26.52 -13.22
N PHE A 74 25.32 -25.39 -12.54
CA PHE A 74 24.70 -24.10 -12.89
C PHE A 74 25.12 -23.61 -14.28
N GLU A 75 26.42 -23.65 -14.60
CA GLU A 75 26.93 -23.25 -15.93
C GLU A 75 26.45 -24.18 -17.07
N GLN A 76 26.31 -25.48 -16.80
CA GLN A 76 25.86 -26.46 -17.78
C GLN A 76 24.36 -26.36 -18.07
N TYR A 77 23.54 -26.08 -17.05
CA TYR A 77 22.11 -25.87 -17.18
C TYR A 77 21.78 -24.53 -17.88
N PHE A 78 22.52 -23.47 -17.56
CA PHE A 78 22.40 -22.15 -18.20
C PHE A 78 22.62 -22.19 -19.73
N ARG A 79 23.45 -23.13 -20.22
CA ARG A 79 23.68 -23.31 -21.66
C ARG A 79 22.58 -24.11 -22.37
N GLN A 80 21.77 -24.88 -21.64
CA GLN A 80 20.69 -25.70 -22.20
C GLN A 80 19.35 -24.95 -22.29
N SER A 81 19.10 -23.95 -21.43
CA SER A 81 17.84 -23.19 -21.36
C SER A 81 17.63 -22.13 -22.45
N LEU A 82 18.48 -22.08 -23.49
CA LEU A 82 18.45 -21.07 -24.57
C LEU A 82 17.77 -21.54 -25.87
N LYS A 83 16.72 -22.37 -25.82
CA LYS A 83 15.96 -22.77 -27.02
C LYS A 83 14.43 -22.64 -26.84
N SER A 84 13.86 -21.66 -27.57
CA SER A 84 12.45 -21.26 -27.84
C SER A 84 11.56 -20.80 -26.67
N ASP A 85 10.65 -19.85 -26.97
CA ASP A 85 9.70 -19.13 -26.10
C ASP A 85 10.25 -18.53 -24.79
N ALA A 86 11.43 -17.94 -24.94
CA ALA A 86 12.35 -17.51 -23.89
C ALA A 86 11.87 -16.41 -22.90
N ILE A 87 10.65 -15.88 -22.99
CA ILE A 87 10.17 -14.85 -22.03
C ILE A 87 9.20 -15.45 -21.01
N GLU A 88 8.18 -16.19 -21.44
CA GLU A 88 7.30 -16.91 -20.52
C GLU A 88 8.05 -18.05 -19.82
N ASP A 89 8.89 -18.77 -20.57
CA ASP A 89 9.80 -19.78 -20.01
C ASP A 89 10.80 -19.14 -19.06
N PHE A 90 11.32 -17.93 -19.32
CA PHE A 90 12.26 -17.28 -18.39
C PHE A 90 11.60 -16.98 -17.02
N TRP A 91 10.36 -16.52 -17.01
CA TRP A 91 9.64 -16.22 -15.77
C TRP A 91 9.16 -17.49 -15.04
N GLN A 92 8.63 -18.48 -15.75
CA GLN A 92 8.33 -19.80 -15.18
C GLN A 92 9.60 -20.48 -14.66
N ASN A 93 10.70 -20.35 -15.40
CA ASN A 93 11.98 -20.90 -14.97
C ASN A 93 12.53 -20.17 -13.75
N ILE A 94 12.32 -18.86 -13.58
CA ILE A 94 12.72 -18.16 -12.34
C ILE A 94 12.00 -18.74 -11.12
N GLU A 95 10.70 -19.03 -11.20
CA GLU A 95 9.98 -19.73 -10.12
C GLU A 95 10.51 -21.16 -9.91
N ASN A 96 10.88 -21.87 -10.97
CA ASN A 96 11.48 -23.19 -10.85
C ASN A 96 12.90 -23.15 -10.25
N TYR A 97 13.73 -22.17 -10.63
CA TYR A 97 15.10 -21.96 -10.14
C TYR A 97 15.13 -21.61 -8.65
N THR A 98 14.12 -20.91 -8.13
CA THR A 98 14.03 -20.64 -6.70
C THR A 98 13.72 -21.91 -5.88
N HIS A 99 13.27 -22.99 -6.54
CA HIS A 99 12.87 -24.25 -5.92
C HIS A 99 13.70 -25.48 -6.37
N GLU A 100 14.75 -25.29 -7.18
CA GLU A 100 15.64 -26.38 -7.60
C GLU A 100 16.44 -26.98 -6.42
N PRO A 101 16.70 -28.31 -6.42
CA PRO A 101 17.50 -28.97 -5.38
C PRO A 101 18.91 -28.36 -5.27
N GLY A 102 19.17 -27.63 -4.18
CA GLY A 102 20.44 -26.94 -3.94
C GLY A 102 20.30 -25.43 -3.65
N PHE A 103 19.12 -24.85 -3.91
CA PHE A 103 18.79 -23.48 -3.50
C PHE A 103 17.94 -23.48 -2.22
N PHE A 104 18.21 -22.53 -1.31
CA PHE A 104 17.44 -22.37 -0.07
C PHE A 104 16.01 -21.86 -0.39
N SER A 105 15.01 -22.56 0.14
CA SER A 105 13.63 -22.07 0.18
C SER A 105 13.38 -21.35 1.51
N PHE A 106 12.81 -20.15 1.43
CA PHE A 106 12.42 -19.34 2.59
C PHE A 106 11.02 -19.71 3.06
N SER A 107 10.85 -20.94 3.55
CA SER A 107 9.68 -21.31 4.35
C SER A 107 9.84 -20.78 5.78
N GLY A 108 8.74 -20.40 6.44
CA GLY A 108 8.71 -19.64 7.71
C GLY A 108 9.91 -19.81 8.67
N PRO A 109 10.27 -21.03 9.13
CA PRO A 109 11.42 -21.24 10.03
C PRO A 109 12.76 -20.79 9.43
N ASN A 110 12.99 -21.01 8.14
CA ASN A 110 14.21 -20.62 7.43
C ASN A 110 14.28 -19.10 7.24
N SER A 111 13.14 -18.43 7.04
CA SER A 111 13.07 -16.97 6.92
C SER A 111 13.48 -16.29 8.23
N LYS A 112 13.00 -16.82 9.36
CA LYS A 112 13.35 -16.33 10.71
C LYS A 112 14.82 -16.55 11.05
N LEU A 113 15.39 -17.69 10.63
CA LEU A 113 16.82 -17.92 10.77
C LEU A 113 17.65 -16.96 9.90
N ALA A 114 17.23 -16.72 8.66
CA ALA A 114 17.92 -15.83 7.74
C ALA A 114 17.96 -14.38 8.22
N ILE A 115 16.83 -13.85 8.71
CA ILE A 115 16.76 -12.46 9.22
C ILE A 115 17.50 -12.28 10.54
N SER A 116 17.68 -13.35 11.32
CA SER A 116 18.48 -13.33 12.56
C SER A 116 19.98 -13.16 12.31
N GLU A 117 20.43 -13.32 11.07
CA GLU A 117 21.82 -13.16 10.63
C GLU A 117 21.95 -11.96 9.66
N PRO A 118 22.13 -10.72 10.17
CA PRO A 118 22.15 -9.50 9.32
C PRO A 118 23.18 -9.53 8.18
N LYS A 119 24.29 -10.26 8.35
CA LYS A 119 25.31 -10.45 7.32
C LYS A 119 24.79 -11.24 6.12
N PHE A 120 23.91 -12.21 6.36
CA PHE A 120 23.27 -12.99 5.30
C PHE A 120 22.36 -12.10 4.46
N ILE A 121 21.52 -11.29 5.11
CA ILE A 121 20.60 -10.36 4.46
C ILE A 121 21.37 -9.33 3.63
N ASN A 122 22.42 -8.75 4.21
CA ASN A 122 23.32 -7.85 3.51
C ASN A 122 23.91 -8.50 2.25
N LYS A 123 24.36 -9.76 2.34
CA LYS A 123 24.92 -10.47 1.18
C LYS A 123 23.85 -10.73 0.11
N LEU A 124 22.63 -11.07 0.53
CA LEU A 124 21.51 -11.33 -0.37
C LEU A 124 21.10 -10.05 -1.13
N ILE A 125 20.91 -8.93 -0.43
CA ILE A 125 20.58 -7.65 -1.06
C ILE A 125 21.77 -7.14 -1.90
N SER A 126 23.01 -7.32 -1.43
CA SER A 126 24.20 -6.96 -2.23
C SER A 126 24.25 -7.70 -3.57
N ALA A 127 23.94 -9.00 -3.57
CA ALA A 127 23.86 -9.78 -4.80
C ALA A 127 22.71 -9.31 -5.71
N SER A 128 21.59 -8.89 -5.11
CA SER A 128 20.46 -8.33 -5.83
C SER A 128 20.67 -6.91 -6.32
N VAL A 129 21.72 -6.18 -5.93
CA VAL A 129 22.06 -4.83 -6.48
C VAL A 129 23.40 -4.77 -7.21
N ALA A 130 24.15 -5.88 -7.27
CA ALA A 130 25.48 -5.91 -7.89
C ALA A 130 25.45 -5.53 -9.38
N GLU A 131 26.22 -4.51 -9.76
CA GLU A 131 26.44 -4.06 -11.14
C GLU A 131 27.73 -4.66 -11.71
N LYS A 132 27.74 -5.96 -12.00
CA LYS A 132 28.90 -6.58 -12.65
C LYS A 132 28.63 -6.73 -14.14
N ARG A 133 29.25 -5.86 -14.93
CA ARG A 133 29.14 -5.81 -16.41
C ARG A 133 29.41 -7.15 -17.12
N ASN A 134 30.07 -8.10 -16.46
CA ASN A 134 30.50 -9.38 -17.05
C ASN A 134 29.68 -10.60 -16.59
N GLU A 135 28.73 -10.46 -15.65
CA GLU A 135 27.98 -11.60 -15.05
C GLU A 135 26.51 -11.68 -15.51
N GLY A 136 26.04 -10.74 -16.33
CA GLY A 136 24.68 -10.71 -16.88
C GLY A 136 23.59 -10.32 -15.86
N ASP A 137 22.35 -10.18 -16.34
CA ASP A 137 21.23 -9.66 -15.54
C ASP A 137 20.42 -10.75 -14.79
N LEU A 138 20.71 -12.05 -15.01
CA LEU A 138 19.91 -13.14 -14.44
C LEU A 138 20.12 -13.28 -12.92
N VAL A 139 21.37 -13.37 -12.45
CA VAL A 139 21.69 -13.59 -11.03
C VAL A 139 21.10 -12.48 -10.14
N PRO A 140 21.34 -11.18 -10.43
CA PRO A 140 20.57 -10.07 -9.89
C PRO A 140 19.08 -10.29 -9.70
N THR A 141 18.41 -10.76 -10.76
CA THR A 141 16.96 -10.88 -10.84
C THR A 141 16.46 -12.03 -9.95
N ILE A 142 17.16 -13.17 -9.97
CA ILE A 142 16.88 -14.30 -9.07
C ILE A 142 17.05 -13.88 -7.60
N MET A 143 18.12 -13.14 -7.29
CA MET A 143 18.39 -12.67 -5.92
C MET A 143 17.35 -11.65 -5.46
N ALA A 144 16.86 -10.78 -6.34
CA ALA A 144 15.75 -9.87 -6.04
C ALA A 144 14.47 -10.66 -5.72
N LYS A 145 14.11 -11.66 -6.53
CA LYS A 145 12.96 -12.53 -6.26
C LYS A 145 13.09 -13.28 -4.93
N LYS A 146 14.29 -13.76 -4.60
CA LYS A 146 14.61 -14.37 -3.30
C LYS A 146 14.44 -13.41 -2.13
N CYS A 147 14.78 -12.13 -2.30
CA CYS A 147 14.49 -11.12 -1.29
C CYS A 147 12.98 -10.94 -1.09
N CYS A 148 12.19 -10.96 -2.17
CA CYS A 148 10.73 -10.90 -2.08
C CYS A 148 10.15 -12.10 -1.33
N GLU A 149 10.53 -13.32 -1.73
CA GLU A 149 10.11 -14.56 -1.06
C GLU A 149 10.44 -14.55 0.44
N LEU A 150 11.67 -14.12 0.78
CA LEU A 150 12.07 -13.98 2.17
C LEU A 150 11.14 -13.01 2.90
N TYR A 151 11.00 -11.78 2.39
CA TYR A 151 10.25 -10.70 3.01
C TYR A 151 8.77 -11.05 3.22
N GLU A 152 8.13 -11.71 2.24
CA GLU A 152 6.73 -12.15 2.31
C GLU A 152 6.49 -13.16 3.44
N ASN A 153 7.52 -13.95 3.81
CA ASN A 153 7.47 -14.95 4.86
C ASN A 153 7.95 -14.43 6.23
N LEU A 154 8.28 -13.14 6.37
CA LEU A 154 8.66 -12.53 7.64
C LEU A 154 7.44 -12.04 8.43
N ASP A 155 7.53 -12.16 9.75
CA ASP A 155 6.58 -11.50 10.65
C ASP A 155 6.80 -9.97 10.67
N LYS A 156 5.88 -9.23 11.30
CA LYS A 156 5.93 -7.75 11.29
C LYS A 156 7.25 -7.21 11.84
N GLU A 157 7.76 -7.78 12.94
CA GLU A 157 9.01 -7.30 13.57
C GLU A 157 10.22 -7.57 12.68
N ASP A 158 10.28 -8.76 12.06
CA ASP A 158 11.36 -9.17 11.19
C ASP A 158 11.37 -8.41 9.85
N LYS A 159 10.19 -8.07 9.30
CA LYS A 159 10.08 -7.16 8.15
C LYS A 159 10.73 -5.79 8.44
N ILE A 160 10.57 -5.26 9.66
CA ILE A 160 11.23 -4.00 10.03
C ILE A 160 12.74 -4.16 10.12
N LYS A 161 13.26 -5.29 10.61
CA LYS A 161 14.72 -5.56 10.58
C LYS A 161 15.24 -5.54 9.14
N PHE A 162 14.52 -6.16 8.21
CA PHE A 162 14.89 -6.14 6.79
C PHE A 162 14.90 -4.70 6.24
N LEU A 163 13.85 -3.92 6.51
CA LEU A 163 13.75 -2.52 6.07
C LEU A 163 14.85 -1.64 6.68
N LYS A 164 15.24 -1.87 7.94
CA LYS A 164 16.35 -1.15 8.58
C LYS A 164 17.69 -1.46 7.93
N ILE A 165 17.96 -2.72 7.58
CA ILE A 165 19.15 -3.12 6.82
C ILE A 165 19.14 -2.43 5.45
N LEU A 166 18.01 -2.48 4.74
CA LEU A 166 17.87 -1.83 3.43
C LEU A 166 18.10 -0.32 3.51
N ALA A 167 17.52 0.36 4.50
CA ALA A 167 17.66 1.81 4.67
C ALA A 167 19.06 2.25 5.09
N HIS A 168 19.71 1.51 6.00
CA HIS A 168 21.01 1.87 6.56
C HIS A 168 22.16 1.46 5.65
N ASP A 169 22.21 0.20 5.25
CA ASP A 169 23.37 -0.38 4.55
C ASP A 169 23.32 -0.15 3.03
N PHE A 170 22.11 0.05 2.48
CA PHE A 170 21.89 0.30 1.05
C PHE A 170 21.36 1.71 0.77
N GLY A 171 21.52 2.64 1.71
CA GLY A 171 21.27 4.06 1.50
C GLY A 171 22.31 4.75 0.60
N VAL A 172 22.50 6.06 0.80
CA VAL A 172 23.55 6.83 0.10
C VAL A 172 24.93 6.51 0.66
N THR A 173 25.88 6.13 -0.19
CA THR A 173 27.26 5.86 0.23
C THR A 173 28.02 7.17 0.47
N ARG A 174 28.07 7.63 1.72
CA ARG A 174 28.68 8.93 2.10
C ARG A 174 30.10 9.13 1.58
N ASP A 175 30.96 8.10 1.61
CA ASP A 175 32.33 8.20 1.10
C ASP A 175 32.39 8.46 -0.41
N LYS A 176 31.45 7.91 -1.19
CA LYS A 176 31.36 8.20 -2.63
C LYS A 176 30.90 9.63 -2.87
N VAL A 177 29.96 10.12 -2.05
CA VAL A 177 29.50 11.51 -2.10
C VAL A 177 30.64 12.46 -1.78
N PHE A 178 31.37 12.27 -0.69
CA PHE A 178 32.49 13.15 -0.33
C PHE A 178 33.54 13.21 -1.45
N LYS A 179 33.96 12.06 -1.98
CA LYS A 179 34.91 12.01 -3.10
C LYS A 179 34.39 12.73 -4.36
N ALA A 180 33.11 12.55 -4.68
CA ALA A 180 32.50 13.22 -5.84
C ALA A 180 32.37 14.73 -5.63
N THR A 181 32.05 15.18 -4.42
CA THR A 181 31.97 16.58 -4.04
C THR A 181 33.34 17.24 -4.12
N ASP A 182 34.38 16.63 -3.54
CA ASP A 182 35.76 17.14 -3.59
C ASP A 182 36.24 17.27 -5.04
N HIS A 183 35.91 16.28 -5.87
CA HIS A 183 36.22 16.31 -7.30
C HIS A 183 35.52 17.47 -8.04
N TYR A 184 34.23 17.68 -7.76
CA TYR A 184 33.46 18.79 -8.34
C TYR A 184 34.00 20.15 -7.89
N ILE A 185 34.23 20.35 -6.59
CA ILE A 185 34.79 21.60 -6.03
C ILE A 185 36.17 21.88 -6.63
N GLY A 186 37.04 20.87 -6.70
CA GLY A 186 38.38 21.00 -7.27
C GLY A 186 38.36 21.45 -8.73
N LEU A 187 37.44 20.93 -9.54
CA LEU A 187 37.30 21.34 -10.95
C LEU A 187 36.67 22.72 -11.10
N SER A 188 35.64 23.04 -10.32
CA SER A 188 34.95 24.34 -10.37
C SER A 188 35.82 25.51 -9.93
N ASN A 189 36.80 25.27 -9.05
CA ASN A 189 37.77 26.28 -8.61
C ASN A 189 38.99 26.41 -9.54
N SER A 190 39.04 25.63 -10.62
CA SER A 190 40.12 25.66 -11.60
C SER A 190 39.61 26.18 -12.96
N ASN A 191 40.50 26.59 -13.86
CA ASN A 191 40.15 26.88 -15.26
C ASN A 191 39.86 25.59 -16.05
N ALA A 192 39.10 24.65 -15.48
CA ALA A 192 38.71 23.41 -16.13
C ALA A 192 37.71 23.67 -17.27
N SER A 193 37.73 22.82 -18.30
CA SER A 193 36.74 22.88 -19.37
C SER A 193 35.34 22.60 -18.82
N GLU A 194 34.31 23.24 -19.40
CA GLU A 194 32.90 23.03 -19.06
C GLU A 194 32.50 21.54 -19.13
N ARG A 195 33.03 20.79 -20.10
CA ARG A 195 32.83 19.33 -20.22
C ARG A 195 33.30 18.54 -18.99
N ALA A 196 34.37 18.99 -18.34
CA ALA A 196 34.90 18.33 -17.14
C ALA A 196 33.98 18.61 -15.94
N ILE A 197 33.50 19.85 -15.81
CA ILE A 197 32.57 20.26 -14.76
C ILE A 197 31.26 19.47 -14.88
N LEU A 198 30.65 19.41 -16.06
CA LEU A 198 29.41 18.65 -16.31
C LEU A 198 29.58 17.14 -16.03
N ARG A 199 30.76 16.56 -16.28
CA ARG A 199 31.05 15.17 -15.89
C ARG A 199 31.13 15.00 -14.38
N ALA A 200 31.74 15.94 -13.67
CA ALA A 200 31.80 15.91 -12.21
C ALA A 200 30.41 16.07 -11.58
N GLU A 201 29.56 16.95 -12.12
CA GLU A 201 28.15 17.06 -11.74
C GLU A 201 27.40 15.74 -11.91
N GLN A 202 27.62 15.05 -13.04
CA GLN A 202 27.01 13.75 -13.31
C GLN A 202 27.49 12.69 -12.30
N ILE A 203 28.79 12.66 -11.95
CA ILE A 203 29.33 11.75 -10.95
C ILE A 203 28.72 12.03 -9.57
N LEU A 204 28.64 13.30 -9.17
CA LEU A 204 28.03 13.72 -7.91
C LEU A 204 26.55 13.33 -7.85
N ARG A 205 25.79 13.57 -8.93
CA ARG A 205 24.39 13.16 -9.03
C ARG A 205 24.23 11.66 -8.82
N HIS A 206 25.04 10.84 -9.48
CA HIS A 206 24.97 9.38 -9.30
C HIS A 206 25.39 8.94 -7.89
N ALA A 207 26.38 9.60 -7.28
CA ALA A 207 26.83 9.27 -5.92
C ALA A 207 25.75 9.52 -4.86
N MET A 208 24.85 10.48 -5.11
CA MET A 208 23.72 10.82 -4.24
C MET A 208 22.51 9.89 -4.37
N ILE A 209 22.48 9.00 -5.39
CA ILE A 209 21.39 8.03 -5.56
C ILE A 209 21.59 6.89 -4.55
N PRO A 210 20.61 6.60 -3.68
CA PRO A 210 20.69 5.46 -2.76
C PRO A 210 20.79 4.12 -3.50
N VAL A 211 21.55 3.17 -2.95
CA VAL A 211 21.73 1.84 -3.57
C VAL A 211 20.41 1.04 -3.60
N HIS A 212 19.53 1.24 -2.62
CA HIS A 212 18.20 0.61 -2.57
C HIS A 212 17.31 1.02 -3.76
N ASN A 213 17.61 2.08 -4.50
CA ASN A 213 16.89 2.40 -5.72
C ASN A 213 17.13 1.34 -6.81
N VAL A 214 18.35 0.80 -6.91
CA VAL A 214 18.66 -0.31 -7.83
C VAL A 214 17.88 -1.56 -7.44
N PHE A 215 17.73 -1.80 -6.14
CA PHE A 215 16.90 -2.89 -5.62
C PHE A 215 15.44 -2.75 -6.04
N PHE A 216 14.85 -1.56 -5.85
CA PHE A 216 13.48 -1.28 -6.29
C PHE A 216 13.30 -1.42 -7.81
N ASP A 217 14.25 -0.90 -8.58
CA ASP A 217 14.22 -0.97 -10.05
C ASP A 217 14.30 -2.43 -10.55
N ARG A 218 15.03 -3.31 -9.84
CA ARG A 218 15.09 -4.75 -10.14
C ARG A 218 13.81 -5.49 -9.75
N ILE A 219 13.25 -5.20 -8.57
CA ILE A 219 11.95 -5.77 -8.16
C ILE A 219 10.87 -5.37 -9.16
N ASN A 220 10.82 -4.12 -9.61
CA ASN A 220 9.82 -3.65 -10.56
C ASN A 220 9.82 -4.41 -11.90
N ARG A 221 10.93 -5.08 -12.25
CA ARG A 221 11.02 -5.93 -13.45
C ARG A 221 10.43 -7.32 -13.23
N LEU A 222 10.26 -7.77 -11.98
CA LEU A 222 9.70 -9.07 -11.66
C LEU A 222 8.18 -9.10 -11.93
N PRO A 223 7.62 -10.28 -12.24
CA PRO A 223 6.18 -10.52 -12.16
C PRO A 223 5.66 -10.13 -10.78
N SER A 224 4.58 -9.35 -10.74
CA SER A 224 3.98 -8.81 -9.50
C SER A 224 4.89 -7.90 -8.66
N GLY A 225 6.08 -7.54 -9.14
CA GLY A 225 7.02 -6.65 -8.45
C GLY A 225 6.45 -5.29 -8.01
N PRO A 226 5.69 -4.57 -8.87
CA PRO A 226 5.02 -3.34 -8.46
C PRO A 226 4.10 -3.51 -7.24
N LYS A 227 3.34 -4.61 -7.19
CA LYS A 227 2.46 -4.92 -6.05
C LYS A 227 3.28 -5.18 -4.80
N PHE A 228 4.37 -5.93 -4.90
CA PHE A 228 5.29 -6.15 -3.78
C PHE A 228 5.85 -4.83 -3.23
N LEU A 229 6.23 -3.88 -4.09
CA LEU A 229 6.73 -2.56 -3.64
C LEU A 229 5.65 -1.74 -2.93
N VAL A 230 4.39 -1.85 -3.38
CA VAL A 230 3.25 -1.24 -2.69
C VAL A 230 3.07 -1.87 -1.31
N ASP A 231 3.11 -3.19 -1.19
CA ASP A 231 2.96 -3.89 0.10
C ASP A 231 4.11 -3.58 1.07
N MET A 232 5.35 -3.63 0.58
CA MET A 232 6.54 -3.25 1.35
C MET A 232 6.42 -1.81 1.87
N ARG A 233 5.89 -0.88 1.07
CA ARG A 233 5.65 0.48 1.52
C ARG A 233 4.50 0.55 2.53
N ALA A 234 3.46 -0.28 2.40
CA ALA A 234 2.37 -0.34 3.37
C ALA A 234 2.88 -0.77 4.76
N ASP A 235 3.72 -1.81 4.80
CA ASP A 235 4.39 -2.30 6.02
C ASP A 235 5.26 -1.19 6.64
N LEU A 236 6.05 -0.49 5.81
CA LEU A 236 6.89 0.63 6.25
C LEU A 236 6.06 1.79 6.83
N LEU A 237 4.96 2.16 6.18
CA LEU A 237 4.07 3.22 6.64
C LEU A 237 3.36 2.85 7.94
N GLU A 238 3.01 1.58 8.15
CA GLU A 238 2.43 1.11 9.41
C GLU A 238 3.40 1.36 10.58
N TYR A 239 4.67 1.00 10.42
CA TYR A 239 5.70 1.23 11.45
C TYR A 239 5.97 2.72 11.72
N LEU A 240 6.05 3.53 10.66
CA LEU A 240 6.33 4.96 10.77
C LEU A 240 5.20 5.76 11.45
N LYS A 241 3.98 5.22 11.57
CA LYS A 241 2.90 5.87 12.35
C LYS A 241 3.30 6.09 13.80
N GLU A 242 3.99 5.13 14.40
CA GLU A 242 4.43 5.18 15.80
C GLU A 242 5.91 5.60 15.92
N HIS A 243 6.72 5.38 14.88
CA HIS A 243 8.17 5.59 14.89
C HIS A 243 8.62 6.66 13.89
N GLY A 244 7.84 7.73 13.72
CA GLY A 244 8.11 8.78 12.74
C GLY A 244 9.42 9.56 12.92
N HIS A 245 10.18 9.30 13.99
CA HIS A 245 11.50 9.87 14.25
C HIS A 245 12.66 9.04 13.66
N ASP A 246 12.41 7.84 13.12
CA ASP A 246 13.44 7.04 12.45
C ASP A 246 13.82 7.69 11.11
N ALA A 247 14.95 8.40 11.09
CA ALA A 247 15.41 9.16 9.94
C ALA A 247 15.75 8.27 8.73
N PHE A 248 16.32 7.08 8.95
CA PHE A 248 16.71 6.17 7.87
C PHE A 248 15.47 5.59 7.18
N LEU A 249 14.50 5.09 7.96
CA LEU A 249 13.26 4.56 7.41
C LEU A 249 12.39 5.64 6.76
N THR A 250 12.40 6.86 7.29
CA THR A 250 11.75 8.01 6.66
C THR A 250 12.37 8.31 5.29
N SER A 251 13.70 8.31 5.19
CA SER A 251 14.42 8.48 3.91
C SER A 251 14.13 7.36 2.91
N LEU A 252 14.04 6.11 3.37
CA LEU A 252 13.65 4.97 2.55
C LEU A 252 12.22 5.13 2.02
N ASN A 253 11.28 5.56 2.87
CA ASN A 253 9.90 5.81 2.47
C ASN A 253 9.80 6.88 1.37
N GLU A 254 10.52 8.00 1.49
CA GLU A 254 10.49 9.03 0.44
C GLU A 254 11.08 8.50 -0.87
N SER A 255 12.19 7.74 -0.82
CA SER A 255 12.75 7.08 -2.01
C SER A 255 11.74 6.15 -2.69
N LEU A 256 11.09 5.28 -1.90
CA LEU A 256 10.13 4.31 -2.41
C LEU A 256 8.85 4.98 -2.94
N LYS A 257 8.39 6.04 -2.27
CA LYS A 257 7.27 6.88 -2.71
C LYS A 257 7.56 7.56 -4.05
N GLU A 258 8.74 8.14 -4.22
CA GLU A 258 9.17 8.74 -5.50
C GLU A 258 9.23 7.70 -6.62
N LYS A 259 9.78 6.51 -6.33
CA LYS A 259 9.79 5.40 -7.29
C LYS A 259 8.39 4.98 -7.69
N LEU A 260 7.50 4.70 -6.73
CA LEU A 260 6.13 4.31 -7.02
C LEU A 260 5.35 5.40 -7.77
N ALA A 261 5.56 6.68 -7.43
CA ALA A 261 4.98 7.80 -8.17
C ALA A 261 5.43 7.81 -9.64
N SER A 262 6.74 7.68 -9.88
CA SER A 262 7.29 7.61 -11.24
C SER A 262 6.82 6.37 -12.02
N LEU A 263 6.55 5.26 -11.34
CA LEU A 263 6.16 4.00 -11.97
C LEU A 263 4.67 3.93 -12.32
N LEU A 264 3.79 4.57 -11.54
CA LEU A 264 2.34 4.32 -11.63
C LEU A 264 1.59 5.39 -12.43
N VAL A 265 1.94 6.67 -12.30
CA VAL A 265 1.13 7.81 -12.80
C VAL A 265 0.77 7.72 -14.29
N GLY A 266 1.63 7.13 -15.13
CA GLY A 266 1.41 6.96 -16.57
C GLY A 266 0.89 5.58 -17.02
N PHE A 267 0.77 4.61 -16.11
CA PHE A 267 0.56 3.20 -16.46
C PHE A 267 -0.67 2.57 -15.79
N LEU A 268 -1.51 3.40 -15.18
CA LEU A 268 -2.79 2.98 -14.62
C LEU A 268 -3.87 2.90 -15.70
N ASN A 269 -4.41 1.70 -15.90
CA ASN A 269 -5.54 1.44 -16.78
C ASN A 269 -6.84 1.44 -15.98
N LEU A 270 -7.78 2.30 -16.39
CA LEU A 270 -9.12 2.32 -15.84
C LEU A 270 -9.95 1.18 -16.45
N LYS A 271 -10.58 0.37 -15.60
CA LYS A 271 -11.54 -0.65 -16.00
C LYS A 271 -12.82 -0.54 -15.18
N ARG A 272 -13.96 -0.78 -15.81
CA ARG A 272 -15.22 -0.99 -15.12
C ARG A 272 -15.27 -2.42 -14.59
N LEU A 273 -15.54 -2.57 -13.30
CA LEU A 273 -15.85 -3.85 -12.69
C LEU A 273 -17.36 -4.04 -12.60
N THR A 274 -17.82 -5.23 -12.97
CA THR A 274 -19.24 -5.61 -12.96
C THR A 274 -19.39 -6.98 -12.31
N TRP A 275 -20.63 -7.47 -12.16
CA TRP A 275 -20.86 -8.83 -11.70
C TRP A 275 -20.28 -9.93 -12.62
N HIS A 276 -19.96 -9.60 -13.87
CA HIS A 276 -19.31 -10.51 -14.82
C HIS A 276 -17.78 -10.44 -14.76
N SER A 277 -17.20 -9.54 -13.96
CA SER A 277 -15.76 -9.49 -13.75
C SER A 277 -15.26 -10.70 -12.95
N SER A 278 -13.97 -11.02 -13.07
CA SER A 278 -13.36 -12.15 -12.37
C SER A 278 -13.63 -12.08 -10.85
N ALA A 279 -14.03 -13.20 -10.25
CA ALA A 279 -14.23 -13.30 -8.80
C ALA A 279 -12.98 -12.86 -8.01
N ALA A 280 -11.78 -13.18 -8.50
CA ALA A 280 -10.52 -12.76 -7.90
C ALA A 280 -10.41 -11.23 -7.73
N SER A 281 -10.79 -10.45 -8.75
CA SER A 281 -10.76 -8.98 -8.66
C SER A 281 -11.81 -8.44 -7.67
N LEU A 282 -13.01 -9.04 -7.65
CA LEU A 282 -14.08 -8.61 -6.75
C LEU A 282 -13.77 -8.97 -5.29
N GLU A 283 -13.19 -10.14 -5.05
CA GLU A 283 -12.71 -10.55 -3.72
C GLU A 283 -11.67 -9.56 -3.19
N LYS A 284 -10.75 -9.10 -4.05
CA LYS A 284 -9.78 -8.05 -3.68
C LYS A 284 -10.44 -6.73 -3.32
N VAL A 285 -11.47 -6.32 -4.05
CA VAL A 285 -12.27 -5.13 -3.70
C VAL A 285 -12.92 -5.29 -2.32
N ILE A 286 -13.51 -6.45 -2.02
CA ILE A 286 -14.08 -6.77 -0.70
C ILE A 286 -13.00 -6.67 0.38
N GLN A 287 -11.83 -7.27 0.15
CA GLN A 287 -10.71 -7.27 1.10
C GLN A 287 -10.14 -5.87 1.38
N TYR A 288 -10.10 -5.00 0.37
CA TYR A 288 -9.41 -3.72 0.45
C TYR A 288 -10.29 -2.53 0.80
N GLU A 289 -11.62 -2.67 0.72
CA GLU A 289 -12.55 -1.56 0.97
C GLU A 289 -12.32 -0.91 2.34
N ALA A 290 -11.85 0.33 2.32
CA ALA A 290 -11.40 1.04 3.51
C ALA A 290 -12.39 2.09 4.00
N VAL A 291 -13.36 2.52 3.18
CA VAL A 291 -14.33 3.56 3.50
C VAL A 291 -15.57 2.95 4.15
N HIS A 292 -16.27 2.08 3.41
CA HIS A 292 -17.52 1.43 3.83
C HIS A 292 -17.44 -0.07 3.60
N ALA A 293 -17.05 -0.81 4.65
CA ALA A 293 -16.82 -2.26 4.61
C ALA A 293 -17.91 -3.02 3.84
N ILE A 294 -17.49 -3.93 2.96
CA ILE A 294 -18.40 -4.80 2.20
C ILE A 294 -18.70 -6.02 3.06
N LYS A 295 -19.97 -6.24 3.37
CA LYS A 295 -20.38 -7.25 4.37
C LYS A 295 -20.24 -8.68 3.83
N ASP A 296 -20.67 -8.89 2.60
CA ASP A 296 -20.77 -10.20 1.96
C ASP A 296 -20.85 -10.07 0.42
N TRP A 297 -20.96 -11.20 -0.28
CA TRP A 297 -21.09 -11.24 -1.73
C TRP A 297 -22.39 -10.63 -2.26
N ASP A 298 -23.48 -10.64 -1.48
CA ASP A 298 -24.73 -10.01 -1.87
C ASP A 298 -24.61 -8.47 -1.82
N ASP A 299 -23.91 -7.92 -0.83
CA ASP A 299 -23.52 -6.51 -0.77
C ASP A 299 -22.63 -6.14 -1.96
N MET A 300 -21.61 -6.97 -2.26
CA MET A 300 -20.78 -6.76 -3.44
C MET A 300 -21.61 -6.74 -4.74
N LYS A 301 -22.56 -7.67 -4.88
CA LYS A 301 -23.46 -7.75 -6.04
C LYS A 301 -24.31 -6.49 -6.19
N ARG A 302 -24.84 -5.95 -5.09
CA ARG A 302 -25.60 -4.68 -5.10
C ARG A 302 -24.71 -3.52 -5.56
N ARG A 303 -23.47 -3.43 -5.08
CA ARG A 303 -22.53 -2.33 -5.39
C ARG A 303 -22.01 -2.30 -6.83
N VAL A 304 -22.11 -3.41 -7.56
CA VAL A 304 -21.78 -3.48 -9.01
C VAL A 304 -23.00 -3.64 -9.90
N GLY A 305 -24.19 -3.63 -9.29
CA GLY A 305 -25.46 -3.85 -9.95
C GLY A 305 -25.99 -2.61 -10.68
N PRO A 306 -27.25 -2.67 -11.15
CA PRO A 306 -27.95 -1.53 -11.73
C PRO A 306 -27.95 -0.32 -10.78
N GLY A 307 -27.90 0.92 -11.29
CA GLY A 307 -27.83 2.13 -10.47
C GLY A 307 -26.51 2.33 -9.70
N ARG A 308 -25.53 1.43 -9.84
CA ARG A 308 -24.21 1.53 -9.23
C ARG A 308 -23.11 1.30 -10.27
N ARG A 309 -21.95 1.92 -10.09
CA ARG A 309 -20.75 1.69 -10.92
C ARG A 309 -19.54 1.52 -10.04
N LEU A 310 -18.73 0.51 -10.34
CA LEU A 310 -17.43 0.30 -9.73
C LEU A 310 -16.37 0.41 -10.82
N PHE A 311 -15.44 1.32 -10.62
CA PHE A 311 -14.27 1.49 -11.48
C PHE A 311 -13.02 1.15 -10.69
N ALA A 312 -12.04 0.53 -11.34
CA ALA A 312 -10.75 0.22 -10.74
C ALA A 312 -9.59 0.53 -11.67
N PHE A 313 -8.49 0.98 -11.09
CA PHE A 313 -7.23 1.25 -11.76
C PHE A 313 -6.26 0.09 -11.53
N PHE A 314 -5.76 -0.46 -12.63
CA PHE A 314 -4.81 -1.57 -12.66
C PHE A 314 -3.49 -1.13 -13.27
N TYR A 315 -2.38 -1.71 -12.83
CA TYR A 315 -1.07 -1.46 -13.45
C TYR A 315 -0.83 -2.42 -14.62
N LYS A 316 -0.61 -1.87 -15.83
CA LYS A 316 -0.19 -2.59 -17.05
C LYS A 316 -0.97 -3.87 -17.41
N ASP A 317 -2.25 -3.95 -17.07
CA ASP A 317 -3.13 -5.12 -17.31
C ASP A 317 -2.64 -6.46 -16.72
N ILE A 318 -1.58 -6.46 -15.91
CA ILE A 318 -1.05 -7.67 -15.28
C ILE A 318 -1.81 -7.91 -13.99
N GLY A 319 -2.59 -9.00 -13.98
CA GLY A 319 -3.25 -9.52 -12.79
C GLY A 319 -4.64 -8.94 -12.47
N HIS A 320 -5.21 -9.44 -11.38
CA HIS A 320 -6.53 -9.11 -10.86
C HIS A 320 -6.45 -8.14 -9.66
N GLU A 321 -5.44 -7.27 -9.67
CA GLU A 321 -5.02 -6.49 -8.50
C GLU A 321 -5.39 -5.01 -8.64
N PRO A 322 -6.53 -4.56 -8.06
CA PRO A 322 -6.95 -3.16 -8.12
C PRO A 322 -6.10 -2.31 -7.16
N LEU A 323 -5.40 -1.30 -7.69
CA LEU A 323 -4.57 -0.38 -6.90
C LEU A 323 -5.39 0.78 -6.31
N VAL A 324 -6.38 1.23 -7.08
CA VAL A 324 -7.36 2.22 -6.66
C VAL A 324 -8.70 1.79 -7.22
N PHE A 325 -9.77 1.91 -6.44
CA PHE A 325 -11.12 1.68 -6.94
C PHE A 325 -12.11 2.67 -6.37
N ILE A 326 -13.14 2.92 -7.16
CA ILE A 326 -14.08 4.03 -7.00
C ILE A 326 -15.48 3.47 -7.16
N GLN A 327 -16.29 3.61 -6.12
CA GLN A 327 -17.70 3.24 -6.12
C GLN A 327 -18.56 4.47 -6.32
N VAL A 328 -19.50 4.38 -7.26
CA VAL A 328 -20.38 5.46 -7.68
C VAL A 328 -21.83 5.00 -7.59
N ALA A 329 -22.67 5.82 -6.96
CA ALA A 329 -24.13 5.69 -7.00
C ALA A 329 -24.69 6.67 -8.02
N LEU A 330 -25.53 6.18 -8.93
CA LEU A 330 -26.26 6.99 -9.88
C LEU A 330 -27.56 7.44 -9.19
N THR A 331 -27.83 8.74 -9.16
CA THR A 331 -28.98 9.31 -8.43
C THR A 331 -29.60 10.47 -9.20
N LYS A 332 -30.82 10.86 -8.79
CA LYS A 332 -31.48 12.06 -9.30
C LYS A 332 -30.87 13.34 -8.71
N GLU A 333 -30.52 13.32 -7.42
CA GLU A 333 -30.06 14.48 -6.66
C GLU A 333 -28.80 14.15 -5.83
N ILE A 334 -28.11 15.18 -5.34
CA ILE A 334 -26.96 15.02 -4.42
C ILE A 334 -27.45 14.49 -3.08
N VAL A 335 -27.04 13.28 -2.74
CA VAL A 335 -27.37 12.63 -1.47
C VAL A 335 -26.55 13.17 -0.31
N ASN A 336 -27.13 13.12 0.89
CA ASN A 336 -26.53 13.58 2.14
C ASN A 336 -26.27 12.45 3.15
N ASN A 337 -26.77 11.24 2.92
CA ASN A 337 -26.67 10.11 3.84
C ASN A 337 -26.25 8.83 3.11
N VAL A 338 -25.23 8.16 3.60
CA VAL A 338 -24.62 7.02 2.91
C VAL A 338 -25.41 5.72 3.11
N GLN A 339 -26.17 5.59 4.20
CA GLN A 339 -27.06 4.44 4.42
C GLN A 339 -28.11 4.36 3.30
N THR A 340 -28.60 5.49 2.78
CA THR A 340 -29.51 5.51 1.62
C THR A 340 -28.91 4.88 0.36
N ILE A 341 -27.58 4.81 0.24
CA ILE A 341 -26.88 4.12 -0.86
C ILE A 341 -26.63 2.65 -0.52
N LEU A 342 -26.09 2.40 0.67
CA LEU A 342 -25.57 1.09 1.08
C LEU A 342 -26.67 0.09 1.45
N GLU A 343 -27.78 0.56 1.99
CA GLU A 343 -28.90 -0.27 2.46
C GLU A 343 -30.04 -0.37 1.46
N ASP A 344 -29.91 0.30 0.30
CA ASP A 344 -30.88 0.25 -0.78
C ASP A 344 -30.94 -1.17 -1.39
N PRO A 345 -32.05 -1.91 -1.19
CA PRO A 345 -32.17 -3.26 -1.72
C PRO A 345 -32.39 -3.27 -3.24
N ASN A 346 -32.87 -2.16 -3.82
CA ASN A 346 -33.18 -2.03 -5.24
C ASN A 346 -32.77 -0.64 -5.77
N PRO A 347 -31.46 -0.41 -6.00
CA PRO A 347 -30.90 0.84 -6.52
C PRO A 347 -31.62 1.50 -7.71
N THR A 348 -32.27 0.72 -8.57
CA THR A 348 -32.98 1.21 -9.76
C THR A 348 -34.45 1.48 -9.55
N LYS A 349 -35.06 1.06 -8.43
CA LYS A 349 -36.49 1.29 -8.21
C LYS A 349 -36.81 2.80 -8.09
N SER A 350 -35.85 3.58 -7.60
CA SER A 350 -35.92 5.04 -7.50
C SER A 350 -35.58 5.78 -8.80
N ILE A 351 -35.16 5.06 -9.86
CA ILE A 351 -34.73 5.61 -11.15
C ILE A 351 -35.47 4.84 -12.25
N PRO A 352 -36.75 5.18 -12.51
CA PRO A 352 -37.59 4.43 -13.42
C PRO A 352 -37.14 4.54 -14.88
N VAL A 353 -36.45 5.64 -15.24
CA VAL A 353 -35.92 5.90 -16.58
C VAL A 353 -34.48 6.38 -16.50
N VAL A 354 -33.64 6.00 -17.46
CA VAL A 354 -32.20 6.32 -17.48
C VAL A 354 -31.97 7.84 -17.52
N GLU A 355 -32.87 8.57 -18.16
CA GLU A 355 -32.86 10.02 -18.31
C GLU A 355 -33.00 10.77 -16.97
N ASP A 356 -33.56 10.13 -15.94
CA ASP A 356 -33.69 10.71 -14.58
C ASP A 356 -32.36 10.70 -13.80
N ILE A 357 -31.31 10.07 -14.34
CA ILE A 357 -29.98 10.06 -13.74
C ILE A 357 -29.30 11.40 -14.05
N HIS A 358 -29.28 12.30 -13.06
CA HIS A 358 -28.65 13.62 -13.18
C HIS A 358 -27.35 13.74 -12.37
N CYS A 359 -27.18 12.89 -11.35
CA CYS A 359 -26.06 12.95 -10.42
C CYS A 359 -25.27 11.62 -10.39
N ALA A 360 -23.95 11.75 -10.34
CA ALA A 360 -23.03 10.67 -10.01
C ALA A 360 -22.39 10.94 -8.64
N ILE A 361 -22.67 10.06 -7.68
CA ILE A 361 -22.23 10.18 -6.29
C ILE A 361 -21.05 9.24 -6.02
N PHE A 362 -19.85 9.79 -5.90
CA PHE A 362 -18.66 9.05 -5.50
C PHE A 362 -18.70 8.84 -3.97
N TYR A 363 -19.16 7.67 -3.53
CA TYR A 363 -19.37 7.40 -2.10
C TYR A 363 -18.25 6.55 -1.48
N SER A 364 -17.40 5.91 -2.30
CA SER A 364 -16.16 5.29 -1.80
C SER A 364 -15.04 5.44 -2.84
N ILE A 365 -13.87 5.88 -2.37
CA ILE A 365 -12.62 5.89 -3.14
C ILE A 365 -11.57 5.26 -2.24
N THR A 366 -11.11 4.08 -2.62
CA THR A 366 -10.12 3.32 -1.86
C THR A 366 -8.85 3.20 -2.69
N SER A 367 -7.70 3.47 -2.05
CA SER A 367 -6.37 3.24 -2.59
C SER A 367 -5.60 2.33 -1.64
N GLN A 368 -4.74 1.46 -2.17
CA GLN A 368 -3.90 0.60 -1.33
C GLN A 368 -3.02 1.45 -0.40
N GLN A 369 -2.84 1.01 0.85
CA GLN A 369 -2.14 1.76 1.89
C GLN A 369 -0.72 2.17 1.47
N GLY A 370 -0.03 1.30 0.73
CA GLY A 370 1.30 1.56 0.18
C GLY A 370 1.34 2.68 -0.86
N LEU A 371 0.20 3.17 -1.34
CA LEU A 371 0.09 4.33 -2.24
C LEU A 371 -0.28 5.62 -1.52
N SER A 372 -0.43 5.59 -0.20
CA SER A 372 -0.77 6.77 0.59
C SER A 372 0.21 7.93 0.33
N GLY A 373 -0.33 9.12 0.04
CA GLY A 373 0.45 10.32 -0.27
C GLY A 373 1.15 10.33 -1.64
N ILE A 374 0.90 9.33 -2.50
CA ILE A 374 1.28 9.36 -3.90
C ILE A 374 0.15 10.04 -4.68
N ASP A 375 0.52 11.07 -5.42
CA ASP A 375 -0.37 11.65 -6.41
C ASP A 375 -0.38 10.73 -7.63
N LEU A 376 -1.43 9.92 -7.78
CA LEU A 376 -1.62 9.04 -8.92
C LEU A 376 -2.17 9.80 -10.15
N GLY A 377 -2.13 11.13 -10.09
CA GLY A 377 -2.60 12.06 -11.11
C GLY A 377 -3.97 12.63 -10.75
N ASN A 378 -4.13 13.93 -11.01
CA ASN A 378 -5.40 14.68 -10.87
C ASN A 378 -6.50 14.24 -11.85
N PHE A 379 -6.32 13.10 -12.53
CA PHE A 379 -7.19 12.60 -13.59
C PHE A 379 -7.93 11.33 -13.22
N LEU A 380 -7.71 10.72 -12.04
CA LEU A 380 -8.44 9.51 -11.65
C LEU A 380 -9.95 9.75 -11.72
N ILE A 381 -10.42 10.82 -11.06
CA ILE A 381 -11.82 11.21 -11.07
C ILE A 381 -12.24 11.70 -12.45
N LYS A 382 -11.43 12.55 -13.11
CA LYS A 382 -11.74 13.03 -14.47
C LYS A 382 -11.97 11.88 -15.47
N ARG A 383 -11.20 10.78 -15.38
CA ARG A 383 -11.37 9.60 -16.25
C ARG A 383 -12.69 8.90 -15.96
N VAL A 384 -13.02 8.67 -14.69
CA VAL A 384 -14.32 8.08 -14.32
C VAL A 384 -15.48 8.97 -14.74
N VAL A 385 -15.36 10.28 -14.56
CA VAL A 385 -16.36 11.26 -15.01
C VAL A 385 -16.61 11.15 -16.52
N ARG A 386 -15.54 11.07 -17.33
CA ARG A 386 -15.70 10.87 -18.79
C ARG A 386 -16.39 9.55 -19.14
N GLU A 387 -16.02 8.45 -18.49
CA GLU A 387 -16.70 7.15 -18.69
C GLU A 387 -18.19 7.25 -18.35
N LEU A 388 -18.53 7.94 -17.25
CA LEU A 388 -19.92 8.15 -16.83
C LEU A 388 -20.68 9.07 -17.79
N GLN A 389 -20.07 10.15 -18.29
CA GLN A 389 -20.70 11.04 -19.28
C GLN A 389 -20.95 10.34 -20.62
N ASN A 390 -20.02 9.47 -21.04
CA ASN A 390 -20.18 8.66 -22.24
C ASN A 390 -21.32 7.64 -22.10
N GLU A 391 -21.44 7.01 -20.92
CA GLU A 391 -22.52 6.05 -20.65
C GLU A 391 -23.86 6.75 -20.38
N PHE A 392 -23.84 7.91 -19.73
CA PHE A 392 -25.03 8.67 -19.29
C PHE A 392 -24.87 10.17 -19.56
N PRO A 393 -25.25 10.64 -20.76
CA PRO A 393 -25.15 12.06 -21.13
C PRO A 393 -26.03 12.99 -20.27
N SER A 394 -27.05 12.45 -19.59
CA SER A 394 -27.95 13.20 -18.69
C SER A 394 -27.30 13.63 -17.38
N ILE A 395 -26.14 13.05 -17.01
CA ILE A 395 -25.43 13.39 -15.78
C ILE A 395 -24.76 14.75 -15.94
N LYS A 396 -25.24 15.72 -15.17
CA LYS A 396 -24.67 17.07 -15.10
C LYS A 396 -23.83 17.29 -13.85
N THR A 397 -24.12 16.52 -12.80
CA THR A 397 -23.56 16.75 -11.46
C THR A 397 -22.69 15.59 -11.00
N PHE A 398 -21.47 15.91 -10.56
CA PHE A 398 -20.48 14.95 -10.08
C PHE A 398 -20.07 15.31 -8.66
N SER A 399 -20.70 14.70 -7.67
CA SER A 399 -20.45 15.00 -6.25
C SER A 399 -19.94 13.77 -5.53
N THR A 400 -19.16 13.96 -4.48
CA THR A 400 -18.84 12.87 -3.55
C THR A 400 -19.80 12.85 -2.38
N LEU A 401 -19.81 11.76 -1.62
CA LEU A 401 -20.26 11.74 -0.23
C LEU A 401 -19.12 11.12 0.58
N SER A 402 -18.29 11.99 1.17
CA SER A 402 -16.98 11.63 1.69
C SER A 402 -16.94 11.68 3.23
N PRO A 403 -16.21 10.76 3.89
CA PRO A 403 -15.99 10.82 5.33
C PRO A 403 -15.05 11.98 5.68
N ILE A 404 -15.03 12.35 6.97
CA ILE A 404 -14.16 13.40 7.52
C ILE A 404 -13.27 12.79 8.62
N PRO A 405 -12.31 11.94 8.25
CA PRO A 405 -11.55 11.17 9.22
C PRO A 405 -10.73 12.08 10.14
N LYS A 406 -10.56 11.64 11.40
CA LYS A 406 -9.80 12.34 12.44
C LYS A 406 -10.41 13.65 12.96
N PHE A 407 -11.60 14.05 12.51
CA PHE A 407 -12.26 15.26 13.02
C PHE A 407 -12.47 15.21 14.54
N LYS A 408 -12.98 14.10 15.08
CA LYS A 408 -13.13 13.91 16.53
C LYS A 408 -11.81 14.07 17.29
N ASN A 409 -10.75 13.44 16.79
CA ASN A 409 -9.42 13.50 17.41
C ASN A 409 -8.81 14.91 17.33
N TRP A 410 -8.98 15.58 16.19
CA TRP A 410 -8.60 16.98 16.04
C TRP A 410 -9.33 17.85 17.05
N LEU A 411 -10.65 17.71 17.19
CA LEU A 411 -11.45 18.52 18.10
C LEU A 411 -10.99 18.35 19.55
N ILE A 412 -10.77 17.10 19.99
CA ILE A 412 -10.27 16.82 21.34
C ILE A 412 -8.91 17.47 21.59
N ASN A 413 -8.02 17.45 20.59
CA ASN A 413 -6.69 18.06 20.70
C ASN A 413 -6.76 19.59 20.68
N ALA A 414 -7.58 20.16 19.79
CA ALA A 414 -7.79 21.59 19.67
C ALA A 414 -8.36 22.17 20.98
N ILE A 415 -9.32 21.48 21.61
CA ILE A 415 -9.85 21.86 22.93
C ILE A 415 -8.72 21.95 23.98
N ASN A 416 -7.77 21.02 23.99
CA ASN A 416 -6.67 21.04 24.96
C ASN A 416 -5.67 22.19 24.73
N VAL A 417 -5.59 22.70 23.50
CA VAL A 417 -4.62 23.74 23.11
C VAL A 417 -5.25 25.13 23.21
N GLU A 418 -6.48 25.29 22.71
CA GLU A 418 -7.16 26.58 22.55
C GLU A 418 -8.18 26.87 23.67
N GLY A 419 -8.67 25.85 24.38
CA GLY A 419 -9.70 26.00 25.41
C GLY A 419 -10.95 26.73 24.90
N ASP A 420 -11.60 27.51 25.77
CA ASP A 420 -12.86 28.20 25.49
C ASP A 420 -12.82 29.19 24.31
N SER A 421 -11.64 29.57 23.82
CA SER A 421 -11.51 30.39 22.60
C SER A 421 -12.04 29.69 21.33
N MET A 422 -12.21 28.36 21.36
CA MET A 422 -12.84 27.61 20.27
C MET A 422 -14.36 27.83 20.16
N LEU A 423 -14.99 28.21 21.26
CA LEU A 423 -16.43 28.42 21.37
C LEU A 423 -16.73 29.90 21.15
N ILE A 424 -17.85 30.17 20.52
CA ILE A 424 -18.26 31.55 20.19
C ILE A 424 -19.60 31.89 20.84
N ASN A 425 -19.84 33.19 21.01
CA ASN A 425 -21.12 33.72 21.47
C ASN A 425 -21.60 33.01 22.75
N ASP A 426 -22.79 32.42 22.72
CA ASP A 426 -23.45 31.75 23.84
C ASP A 426 -23.21 30.22 23.87
N GLU A 427 -22.31 29.70 23.02
CA GLU A 427 -21.98 28.27 22.99
C GLU A 427 -21.41 27.76 24.33
N PRO A 428 -20.50 28.46 25.04
CA PRO A 428 -20.01 28.02 26.34
C PRO A 428 -21.12 27.84 27.37
N GLU A 429 -22.06 28.79 27.47
CA GLU A 429 -23.17 28.67 28.42
C GLU A 429 -24.15 27.55 28.03
N LYS A 430 -24.42 27.37 26.74
CA LYS A 430 -25.25 26.26 26.24
C LYS A 430 -24.64 24.91 26.59
N ILE A 431 -23.35 24.72 26.30
CA ILE A 431 -22.66 23.45 26.60
C ILE A 431 -22.63 23.17 28.10
N LYS A 432 -22.36 24.18 28.93
CA LYS A 432 -22.39 24.02 30.40
C LYS A 432 -23.75 23.56 30.91
N LYS A 433 -24.85 24.10 30.36
CA LYS A 433 -26.20 23.65 30.70
C LYS A 433 -26.44 22.18 30.33
N LEU A 434 -25.90 21.71 29.20
CA LEU A 434 -25.99 20.30 28.80
C LEU A 434 -25.20 19.38 29.74
N GLY A 435 -24.05 19.86 30.24
CA GLY A 435 -23.19 19.08 31.14
C GLY A 435 -23.74 18.86 32.55
N GLY A 436 -24.84 19.52 32.94
CA GLY A 436 -25.44 19.40 34.26
C GLY A 436 -24.47 19.76 35.39
N ASN A 437 -24.01 18.75 36.12
CA ASN A 437 -23.10 18.89 37.27
C ASN A 437 -21.61 18.74 36.91
N LEU A 438 -21.25 18.70 35.62
CA LEU A 438 -19.85 18.63 35.22
C LEU A 438 -19.14 19.93 35.61
N ASP A 439 -18.18 19.84 36.54
CA ASP A 439 -17.27 20.94 36.88
C ASP A 439 -16.27 21.16 35.73
N GLY A 440 -16.31 22.34 35.11
CA GLY A 440 -15.39 22.70 34.03
C GLY A 440 -15.78 23.96 33.27
N ASN A 441 -14.86 24.43 32.42
CA ASN A 441 -15.16 25.45 31.42
C ASN A 441 -15.96 24.86 30.23
N GLY A 442 -16.43 25.70 29.29
CA GLY A 442 -17.36 25.23 28.25
C GLY A 442 -16.77 24.11 27.39
N THR A 443 -15.48 24.20 27.08
CA THR A 443 -14.78 23.20 26.26
C THR A 443 -14.42 21.91 26.99
N GLU A 444 -14.13 21.97 28.29
CA GLU A 444 -13.98 20.77 29.12
C GLU A 444 -15.29 19.98 29.21
N THR A 445 -16.41 20.68 29.42
CA THR A 445 -17.74 20.05 29.40
C THR A 445 -18.04 19.43 28.03
N LEU A 446 -17.77 20.15 26.92
CA LEU A 446 -17.94 19.62 25.57
C LEU A 446 -17.14 18.31 25.38
N LYS A 447 -15.88 18.31 25.82
CA LYS A 447 -14.97 17.17 25.68
C LYS A 447 -15.48 15.93 26.41
N GLU A 448 -16.06 16.08 27.59
CA GLU A 448 -16.64 14.96 28.34
C GLU A 448 -17.93 14.44 27.69
N ILE A 449 -18.81 15.35 27.23
CA ILE A 449 -20.04 14.97 26.52
C ILE A 449 -19.73 14.18 25.24
N ILE A 450 -18.78 14.64 24.40
CA ILE A 450 -18.47 13.96 23.13
C ILE A 450 -17.72 12.63 23.30
N LYS A 451 -17.10 12.40 24.47
CA LYS A 451 -16.46 11.11 24.81
C LYS A 451 -17.45 10.04 25.23
N SER A 452 -18.51 10.40 25.98
CA SER A 452 -19.46 9.43 26.54
C SER A 452 -20.35 8.76 25.48
N LYS A 453 -20.48 9.37 24.28
CA LYS A 453 -21.41 8.98 23.18
C LYS A 453 -22.90 9.01 23.55
N ASP A 454 -23.24 9.20 24.82
CA ASP A 454 -24.62 9.27 25.30
C ASP A 454 -25.38 10.47 24.71
N TRP A 455 -24.65 11.51 24.29
CA TRP A 455 -25.18 12.69 23.62
C TRP A 455 -25.98 12.39 22.35
N VAL A 456 -25.77 11.23 21.71
CA VAL A 456 -26.54 10.81 20.52
C VAL A 456 -27.96 10.37 20.91
N ARG A 457 -28.15 9.89 22.14
CA ARG A 457 -29.44 9.39 22.66
C ARG A 457 -30.23 10.46 23.40
N ASP A 458 -29.55 11.44 23.98
CA ASP A 458 -30.18 12.60 24.61
C ASP A 458 -30.57 13.62 23.54
N GLU A 459 -31.88 13.79 23.34
CA GLU A 459 -32.42 14.73 22.35
C GLU A 459 -31.93 16.16 22.56
N ASN A 460 -31.83 16.63 23.81
CA ASN A 460 -31.41 18.00 24.10
C ASN A 460 -29.94 18.21 23.73
N CYS A 461 -29.08 17.28 24.14
CA CYS A 461 -27.67 17.28 23.73
C CYS A 461 -27.54 17.21 22.20
N PHE A 462 -28.31 16.35 21.55
CA PHE A 462 -28.28 16.18 20.11
C PHE A 462 -28.63 17.46 19.34
N TYR A 463 -29.70 18.16 19.74
CA TYR A 463 -30.14 19.39 19.07
C TYR A 463 -29.17 20.56 19.29
N GLU A 464 -28.69 20.75 20.52
CA GLU A 464 -27.80 21.87 20.87
C GLU A 464 -26.36 21.66 20.36
N LEU A 465 -25.87 20.43 20.30
CA LEU A 465 -24.52 20.15 19.79
C LEU A 465 -24.42 20.23 18.27
N LYS A 466 -25.49 19.94 17.53
CA LYS A 466 -25.49 19.97 16.06
C LYS A 466 -24.90 21.25 15.48
N PRO A 467 -25.40 22.47 15.78
CA PRO A 467 -24.84 23.69 15.20
C PRO A 467 -23.37 23.92 15.58
N ILE A 468 -22.98 23.57 16.81
CA ILE A 468 -21.62 23.72 17.32
C ILE A 468 -20.66 22.79 16.58
N LEU A 469 -20.99 21.50 16.49
CA LEU A 469 -20.17 20.50 15.82
C LEU A 469 -20.07 20.75 14.31
N MET A 470 -21.16 21.18 13.66
CA MET A 470 -21.14 21.55 12.24
C MET A 470 -20.23 22.74 11.96
N ARG A 471 -20.28 23.79 12.81
CA ARG A 471 -19.38 24.95 12.70
C ARG A 471 -17.92 24.55 12.91
N LEU A 472 -17.62 23.76 13.93
CA LEU A 472 -16.27 23.28 14.20
C LEU A 472 -15.76 22.36 13.09
N CYS A 473 -16.66 21.60 12.45
CA CYS A 473 -16.33 20.78 11.28
C CYS A 473 -15.98 21.63 10.06
N ALA A 474 -16.74 22.72 9.82
CA ALA A 474 -16.41 23.68 8.77
C ALA A 474 -15.02 24.31 9.00
N ARG A 475 -14.71 24.69 10.25
CA ARG A 475 -13.37 25.18 10.63
C ARG A 475 -12.28 24.15 10.32
N TYR A 476 -12.49 22.89 10.72
CA TYR A 476 -11.53 21.81 10.46
C TYR A 476 -11.25 21.58 8.97
N ILE A 477 -12.26 21.69 8.10
CA ILE A 477 -12.10 21.51 6.66
C ILE A 477 -11.50 22.75 5.97
N LEU A 478 -11.98 23.94 6.32
CA LEU A 478 -11.67 25.18 5.58
C LEU A 478 -10.47 25.94 6.14
N THR A 479 -10.32 25.96 7.47
CA THR A 479 -9.40 26.88 8.16
C THR A 479 -8.15 26.16 8.63
N GLU A 480 -8.29 24.95 9.18
CA GLU A 480 -7.15 24.18 9.70
C GLU A 480 -6.24 23.66 8.59
N LYS A 481 -4.93 23.92 8.70
CA LYS A 481 -3.94 23.58 7.66
C LYS A 481 -2.80 22.72 8.16
N ARG A 482 -2.28 21.89 7.26
CA ARG A 482 -0.93 21.33 7.35
C ARG A 482 -0.04 22.06 6.35
N ARG A 483 0.81 22.95 6.85
CA ARG A 483 1.49 23.98 6.05
C ARG A 483 0.43 24.88 5.38
N THR A 484 0.29 24.83 4.06
CA THR A 484 -0.69 25.62 3.29
C THR A 484 -1.91 24.81 2.85
N LEU A 485 -1.88 23.47 3.01
CA LEU A 485 -2.93 22.57 2.51
C LEU A 485 -3.89 22.19 3.63
N ALA A 486 -5.09 21.74 3.27
CA ALA A 486 -6.12 21.31 4.22
C ALA A 486 -5.60 20.23 5.16
N LEU A 487 -5.94 20.33 6.44
CA LEU A 487 -5.50 19.36 7.46
C LEU A 487 -6.16 17.99 7.25
N ASP A 488 -7.46 17.98 6.95
CA ASP A 488 -8.20 16.76 6.67
C ASP A 488 -7.66 16.08 5.39
N PRO A 489 -7.26 14.79 5.45
CA PRO A 489 -6.65 14.11 4.31
C PRO A 489 -7.63 13.91 3.14
N VAL A 490 -8.93 13.77 3.41
CA VAL A 490 -9.95 13.53 2.39
C VAL A 490 -10.33 14.84 1.70
N ALA A 491 -10.47 15.93 2.44
CA ALA A 491 -10.60 17.29 1.93
C ALA A 491 -9.39 17.65 1.06
N ASN A 492 -8.17 17.42 1.57
CA ASN A 492 -6.96 17.65 0.81
C ASN A 492 -6.93 16.83 -0.49
N PHE A 493 -7.37 15.58 -0.48
CA PHE A 493 -7.48 14.77 -1.69
C PHE A 493 -8.46 15.37 -2.71
N HIS A 494 -9.69 15.69 -2.30
CA HIS A 494 -10.72 16.18 -3.22
C HIS A 494 -10.43 17.59 -3.76
N ILE A 495 -10.01 18.50 -2.90
CA ILE A 495 -9.70 19.89 -3.28
C ILE A 495 -8.45 19.90 -4.16
N ARG A 496 -7.44 19.07 -3.87
CA ARG A 496 -6.31 18.86 -4.78
C ARG A 496 -6.76 18.31 -6.13
N ASN A 497 -7.79 17.48 -6.21
CA ASN A 497 -8.37 17.05 -7.49
C ASN A 497 -9.31 18.10 -8.12
N GLY A 498 -9.38 19.31 -7.58
CA GLY A 498 -10.12 20.45 -8.14
C GLY A 498 -11.59 20.53 -7.75
N ALA A 499 -12.05 19.70 -6.81
CA ALA A 499 -13.41 19.80 -6.28
C ALA A 499 -13.57 21.06 -5.42
N CYS A 500 -14.80 21.56 -5.32
CA CYS A 500 -15.19 22.53 -4.30
C CYS A 500 -15.90 21.84 -3.13
N VAL A 501 -15.77 22.37 -1.93
CA VAL A 501 -16.56 21.92 -0.77
C VAL A 501 -17.99 22.38 -0.97
N TYR A 502 -18.91 21.43 -1.15
CA TYR A 502 -20.30 21.73 -1.50
C TYR A 502 -21.18 21.95 -0.27
N ARG A 503 -21.18 20.98 0.64
CA ARG A 503 -22.04 20.98 1.83
C ARG A 503 -21.52 20.02 2.90
N LEU A 504 -21.80 20.33 4.17
CA LEU A 504 -21.65 19.41 5.30
C LEU A 504 -22.99 18.72 5.60
N ASN A 505 -22.94 17.42 5.87
CA ASN A 505 -24.10 16.58 6.10
C ASN A 505 -24.08 16.03 7.53
N TRP A 506 -24.97 16.57 8.37
CA TRP A 506 -25.22 16.03 9.71
C TRP A 506 -25.83 14.63 9.61
N LEU A 507 -25.30 13.67 10.36
CA LEU A 507 -25.66 12.25 10.27
C LEU A 507 -25.60 11.69 8.84
N GLY A 508 -24.58 12.10 8.09
CA GLY A 508 -24.28 11.52 6.78
C GLY A 508 -23.82 10.06 6.88
N ASP A 509 -23.17 9.66 7.97
CA ASP A 509 -22.83 8.26 8.27
C ASP A 509 -23.11 7.92 9.74
N ILE A 510 -24.18 7.17 9.98
CA ILE A 510 -24.56 6.70 11.33
C ILE A 510 -23.88 5.38 11.74
N SER A 511 -22.94 4.86 10.94
CA SER A 511 -22.15 3.70 11.33
C SER A 511 -21.28 4.02 12.56
N ASN A 512 -20.91 2.98 13.31
CA ASN A 512 -19.98 3.14 14.44
C ASN A 512 -18.68 3.85 14.01
N LYS A 513 -18.20 3.57 12.80
CA LYS A 513 -17.02 4.23 12.24
C LYS A 513 -17.26 5.72 11.99
N GLY A 514 -18.36 6.08 11.32
CA GLY A 514 -18.70 7.48 11.04
C GLY A 514 -18.86 8.31 12.31
N LEU A 515 -19.51 7.75 13.33
CA LEU A 515 -19.66 8.37 14.65
C LEU A 515 -18.32 8.56 15.37
N GLU A 516 -17.41 7.57 15.31
CA GLU A 516 -16.07 7.69 15.91
C GLU A 516 -15.15 8.65 15.17
N GLU A 517 -15.22 8.72 13.85
CA GLU A 517 -14.32 9.57 13.08
C GLU A 517 -14.74 11.04 13.12
N SER A 518 -16.05 11.30 13.09
CA SER A 518 -16.58 12.63 12.75
C SER A 518 -17.97 12.95 13.33
N PHE A 519 -18.42 12.23 14.37
CA PHE A 519 -19.78 12.39 14.91
C PHE A 519 -20.89 12.12 13.88
N GLY A 520 -20.57 11.32 12.86
CA GLY A 520 -21.45 11.01 11.74
C GLY A 520 -21.56 12.12 10.69
N ILE A 521 -20.74 13.16 10.76
CA ILE A 521 -20.72 14.24 9.76
C ILE A 521 -19.98 13.75 8.51
N MET A 522 -20.60 13.92 7.35
CA MET A 522 -19.94 13.72 6.05
C MET A 522 -19.89 15.03 5.27
N ALA A 523 -19.07 15.07 4.22
CA ALA A 523 -18.99 16.22 3.32
C ALA A 523 -19.28 15.80 1.87
N ASN A 524 -20.01 16.65 1.15
CA ASN A 524 -20.08 16.56 -0.31
C ASN A 524 -18.98 17.44 -0.91
N TYR A 525 -18.15 16.88 -1.81
CA TYR A 525 -17.25 17.64 -2.66
C TYR A 525 -17.74 17.58 -4.10
N ASN A 526 -18.03 18.73 -4.72
CA ASN A 526 -18.58 18.80 -6.06
C ASN A 526 -17.48 19.10 -7.09
N TYR A 527 -17.44 18.30 -8.16
CA TYR A 527 -16.51 18.44 -9.29
C TYR A 527 -17.18 19.21 -10.42
N ILE A 528 -17.14 20.54 -10.32
CA ILE A 528 -17.65 21.43 -11.38
C ILE A 528 -16.63 21.46 -12.51
N LEU A 529 -16.96 20.82 -13.63
CA LEU A 529 -16.05 20.54 -14.76
C LEU A 529 -15.25 21.78 -15.20
N ASP A 530 -15.92 22.92 -15.37
CA ASP A 530 -15.31 24.17 -15.83
C ASP A 530 -14.33 24.78 -14.82
N HIS A 531 -14.42 24.40 -13.55
CA HIS A 531 -13.60 24.95 -12.48
C HIS A 531 -12.49 24.01 -11.99
N ILE A 532 -12.50 22.73 -12.38
CA ILE A 532 -11.56 21.71 -11.84
C ILE A 532 -10.10 22.19 -11.92
N GLU A 533 -9.67 22.66 -13.10
CA GLU A 533 -8.27 23.06 -13.31
C GLU A 533 -7.91 24.35 -12.57
N SER A 534 -8.82 25.32 -12.57
CA SER A 534 -8.61 26.58 -11.85
C SER A 534 -8.52 26.36 -10.33
N ASN A 535 -9.39 25.51 -9.77
CA ASN A 535 -9.44 25.19 -8.35
C ASN A 535 -8.19 24.39 -7.94
N ASN A 536 -7.81 23.38 -8.72
CA ASN A 536 -6.57 22.61 -8.51
C ASN A 536 -5.35 23.53 -8.48
N LYS A 537 -5.21 24.40 -9.49
CA LYS A 537 -4.07 25.32 -9.59
C LYS A 537 -3.98 26.26 -8.38
N GLN A 538 -5.09 26.92 -8.04
CA GLN A 538 -5.13 27.85 -6.90
C GLN A 538 -4.78 27.12 -5.60
N TYR A 539 -5.42 25.98 -5.32
CA TYR A 539 -5.14 25.19 -4.12
C TYR A 539 -3.67 24.78 -3.99
N LEU A 540 -3.04 24.34 -5.09
CA LEU A 540 -1.63 23.94 -5.08
C LEU A 540 -0.67 25.14 -4.97
N CYS A 541 -1.03 26.30 -5.49
CA CYS A 541 -0.19 27.50 -5.49
C CYS A 541 -0.23 28.25 -4.15
N ASP A 542 -1.42 28.50 -3.59
CA ASP A 542 -1.59 29.38 -2.43
C ASP A 542 -2.50 28.79 -1.33
N GLY A 543 -2.99 27.56 -1.50
CA GLY A 543 -3.86 26.89 -0.53
C GLY A 543 -5.32 27.34 -0.60
N THR A 544 -5.73 28.08 -1.62
CA THR A 544 -7.13 28.55 -1.78
C THR A 544 -8.09 27.37 -1.91
N ILE A 545 -9.12 27.35 -1.06
CA ILE A 545 -10.20 26.35 -1.11
C ILE A 545 -11.43 26.97 -1.78
N ALA A 546 -11.97 26.28 -2.78
CA ALA A 546 -13.24 26.64 -3.38
C ALA A 546 -14.42 26.05 -2.57
N ILE A 547 -15.46 26.83 -2.31
CA ILE A 547 -16.69 26.39 -1.65
C ILE A 547 -17.93 26.77 -2.45
N SER A 548 -19.03 26.05 -2.26
CA SER A 548 -20.37 26.46 -2.70
C SER A 548 -20.92 27.59 -1.84
N ASN A 549 -21.76 28.44 -2.41
CA ASN A 549 -22.53 29.45 -1.69
C ASN A 549 -23.82 28.93 -1.03
N ASN A 550 -24.15 27.64 -1.18
CA ASN A 550 -25.42 27.07 -0.74
C ASN A 550 -25.42 26.58 0.73
N ASP A 551 -24.25 26.35 1.33
CA ASP A 551 -24.14 25.93 2.74
C ASP A 551 -23.81 27.14 3.64
N PRO A 552 -24.76 27.61 4.47
CA PRO A 552 -24.55 28.79 5.31
C PRO A 552 -23.44 28.60 6.34
N VAL A 553 -23.19 27.37 6.80
CA VAL A 553 -22.13 27.08 7.78
C VAL A 553 -20.76 27.26 7.13
N LEU A 554 -20.58 26.76 5.91
CA LEU A 554 -19.35 26.94 5.14
C LEU A 554 -19.12 28.42 4.79
N VAL A 555 -20.17 29.14 4.38
CA VAL A 555 -20.09 30.56 4.04
C VAL A 555 -19.74 31.42 5.25
N GLU A 556 -20.28 31.12 6.43
CA GLU A 556 -19.97 31.86 7.64
C GLU A 556 -18.51 31.62 8.09
N GLU A 557 -18.04 30.38 8.05
CA GLU A 557 -16.63 30.08 8.34
C GLU A 557 -15.68 30.70 7.31
N ALA A 558 -16.08 30.76 6.04
CA ALA A 558 -15.28 31.38 4.99
C ALA A 558 -14.98 32.87 5.23
N LYS A 559 -15.87 33.60 5.91
CA LYS A 559 -15.64 35.00 6.27
C LYS A 559 -14.45 35.19 7.23
N ARG A 560 -14.05 34.11 7.93
CA ARG A 560 -12.97 34.11 8.92
C ARG A 560 -11.61 33.72 8.32
N THR A 561 -11.58 33.33 7.03
CA THR A 561 -10.41 32.74 6.38
C THR A 561 -10.10 33.45 5.05
N SER A 562 -8.87 33.95 4.89
CA SER A 562 -8.47 34.77 3.72
C SER A 562 -8.35 34.01 2.41
N ASN A 563 -8.18 32.68 2.45
CA ASN A 563 -7.88 31.85 1.26
C ASN A 563 -9.08 30.98 0.88
N ILE A 564 -10.28 31.57 0.85
CA ILE A 564 -11.51 30.90 0.42
C ILE A 564 -12.10 31.60 -0.79
N LYS A 565 -12.43 30.82 -1.82
CA LYS A 565 -13.12 31.27 -3.03
C LYS A 565 -14.56 30.73 -3.00
N ILE A 566 -15.54 31.62 -3.02
CA ILE A 566 -16.96 31.22 -3.10
C ILE A 566 -17.36 31.12 -4.58
N ILE A 567 -17.83 29.93 -4.98
CA ILE A 567 -18.38 29.67 -6.31
C ILE A 567 -19.90 29.75 -6.19
N LYS A 568 -20.54 30.59 -7.03
CA LYS A 568 -21.99 30.57 -7.19
C LYS A 568 -22.35 29.38 -8.06
N ILE A 569 -23.00 28.38 -7.47
CA ILE A 569 -23.54 27.25 -8.22
C ILE A 569 -24.96 27.66 -8.62
N ILE A 570 -25.16 27.95 -9.91
CA ILE A 570 -26.50 28.17 -10.45
C ILE A 570 -27.11 26.78 -10.60
N GLU A 571 -28.10 26.47 -9.76
CA GLU A 571 -28.93 25.27 -9.93
C GLU A 571 -29.87 25.57 -11.11
N ASP A 572 -29.61 24.95 -12.27
CA ASP A 572 -30.50 24.95 -13.44
C ASP A 572 -31.62 23.91 -13.30
#